data_AF-A0ABC8RT24-F1
#
_entry.id   AF-A0ABC8RT24-F1
#
_cell.length_a   1.000
_cell.length_b   1.000
_cell.length_c   1.000
_cell.angle_alpha   90.00
_cell.angle_beta   90.00
_cell.angle_gamma   90.00
#
_symmetry.space_group_name_H-M   'P 1'
#
loop_
_entity.id
_entity.type
_entity.pdbx_description
1 polymer ?
#
loop_
_entity_poly.entity_id
_entity_poly.type
_entity_poly.pdbx_seq_one_letter_code
_entity_poly.pdbx_strand_id
1 'polypeptide(L)'
;MGASKGLVAEKIFTSMAENGNQADFVLCIGDDRSDEDMFEIIGSAMNGGILSSNASVFACTVGQKPSKAKYYLDDTNEVITMLEALAVASDPAEFEAGSSP
;
A
#
# COMPACT_ATOMS: atom_id res chain seq x y z
N MET A 1 17.86 12.38 16.32
CA MET A 1 17.79 11.55 15.10
C MET A 1 16.33 11.21 14.88
N GLY A 2 15.74 11.66 13.77
CA GLY A 2 14.34 11.37 13.44
C GLY A 2 14.27 10.14 12.55
N ALA A 3 13.28 9.27 12.77
CA ALA A 3 12.97 8.20 11.83
C ALA A 3 12.17 8.79 10.65
N SER A 4 12.53 8.44 9.41
CA SER A 4 11.72 8.78 8.23
C SER A 4 10.61 7.74 8.03
N LYS A 5 9.52 8.12 7.35
CA LYS A 5 8.43 7.19 7.00
C LYS A 5 8.95 6.01 6.16
N GLY A 6 9.91 6.26 5.26
CA GLY A 6 10.59 5.23 4.48
C GLY A 6 11.32 4.19 5.34
N LEU A 7 12.12 4.62 6.33
CA LEU A 7 12.81 3.69 7.24
C LEU A 7 11.83 2.87 8.09
N VAL A 8 10.69 3.46 8.47
CA VAL A 8 9.64 2.73 9.19
C VAL A 8 9.03 1.65 8.29
N ALA A 9 8.70 1.98 7.03
CA ALA A 9 8.17 1.03 6.06
C ALA A 9 9.15 -0.12 5.78
N GLU A 10 10.42 0.18 5.54
CA GLU A 10 11.48 -0.82 5.35
C GLU A 10 11.56 -1.79 6.53
N LYS A 11 11.51 -1.25 7.76
CA LYS A 11 11.55 -2.07 8.97
C LYS A 11 10.33 -2.98 9.10
N ILE A 12 9.14 -2.49 8.78
CA ILE A 12 7.91 -3.29 8.78
C ILE A 12 8.05 -4.45 7.78
N PHE A 13 8.41 -4.18 6.53
CA PHE A 13 8.52 -5.22 5.51
C PHE A 13 9.63 -6.23 5.83
N THR A 14 10.78 -5.76 6.31
CA THR A 14 11.89 -6.63 6.71
C THR A 14 11.47 -7.54 7.86
N SER A 15 10.84 -7.01 8.90
CA SER A 15 10.36 -7.82 10.02
C SER A 15 9.25 -8.80 9.59
N MET A 16 8.39 -8.43 8.66
CA MET A 16 7.39 -9.35 8.08
C MET A 16 8.07 -10.50 7.34
N ALA A 17 9.07 -10.20 6.50
CA ALA A 17 9.82 -11.20 5.75
C ALA A 17 10.62 -12.15 6.65
N GLU A 18 11.29 -11.62 7.68
CA GLU A 18 12.03 -12.41 8.69
C GLU A 18 11.11 -13.38 9.45
N ASN A 19 9.85 -13.01 9.64
CA ASN A 19 8.83 -13.87 10.25
C ASN A 19 8.16 -14.84 9.26
N GLY A 20 8.62 -14.90 8.01
CA GLY A 20 8.06 -15.77 6.97
C GLY A 20 6.71 -15.31 6.39
N ASN A 21 6.28 -14.08 6.72
CA ASN A 21 5.01 -13.50 6.27
C ASN A 21 5.28 -12.32 5.32
N GLN A 22 5.97 -12.58 4.20
CA GLN A 22 6.19 -11.54 3.20
C GLN A 22 4.86 -10.98 2.70
N ALA A 23 4.76 -9.65 2.57
CA ALA A 23 3.55 -9.02 2.06
C ALA A 23 3.37 -9.32 0.57
N ASP A 24 2.18 -9.80 0.22
CA ASP A 24 1.70 -10.06 -1.15
C ASP A 24 0.74 -8.98 -1.66
N PHE A 25 0.30 -8.08 -0.79
CA PHE A 25 -0.47 -6.88 -1.11
C PHE A 25 0.05 -5.70 -0.29
N VAL A 26 0.30 -4.56 -0.95
CA VAL A 26 0.74 -3.32 -0.32
C VAL A 26 -0.08 -2.16 -0.87
N LEU A 27 -0.88 -1.53 -0.02
CA LEU A 27 -1.51 -0.24 -0.27
C LEU A 27 -0.80 0.82 0.56
N CYS A 28 -0.27 1.84 -0.11
CA CYS A 28 0.48 2.92 0.52
C CYS A 28 -0.07 4.27 0.06
N ILE A 29 -0.42 5.14 1.00
CA ILE A 29 -1.09 6.41 0.72
C ILE A 29 -0.38 7.52 1.49
N GLY A 30 -0.10 8.64 0.81
CA GLY A 30 0.56 9.79 1.44
C GLY A 30 0.37 11.10 0.69
N ASP A 31 0.36 12.22 1.38
CA ASP A 31 0.03 13.55 0.85
C ASP A 31 1.21 14.52 0.89
N ASP A 32 2.26 14.23 1.66
CA ASP A 32 3.34 15.18 1.92
C ASP A 32 4.69 14.72 1.37
N ARG A 33 5.68 15.61 1.48
CA ARG A 33 7.05 15.34 1.02
C ARG A 33 7.70 14.15 1.73
N SER A 34 7.35 13.90 2.99
CA SER A 34 7.94 12.80 3.76
C SER A 34 7.40 11.43 3.33
N ASP A 35 6.25 11.38 2.66
CA ASP A 35 5.70 10.15 2.06
C ASP A 35 6.47 9.71 0.79
N GLU A 36 7.18 10.64 0.14
CA GLU A 36 8.00 10.32 -1.03
C GLU A 36 9.12 9.33 -0.73
N ASP A 37 9.69 9.38 0.47
CA ASP A 37 10.69 8.40 0.91
C ASP A 37 10.06 7.02 1.13
N MET A 38 8.78 6.97 1.53
CA MET A 38 8.03 5.72 1.70
C MET A 38 7.73 5.06 0.36
N PHE A 39 7.34 5.83 -0.66
CA PHE A 39 7.08 5.30 -2.00
C PHE A 39 8.33 4.69 -2.64
N GLU A 40 9.49 5.31 -2.47
CA GLU A 40 10.77 4.81 -3.00
C GLU A 40 11.20 3.49 -2.33
N ILE A 41 11.04 3.39 -1.02
CA ILE A 41 11.37 2.18 -0.26
C ILE A 41 10.51 0.99 -0.69
N ILE A 42 9.22 1.20 -0.96
CA ILE A 42 8.33 0.11 -1.41
C ILE A 42 8.82 -0.47 -2.75
N GLY A 43 9.20 0.39 -3.70
CA GLY A 43 9.76 -0.07 -4.98
C GLY A 43 11.06 -0.86 -4.80
N SER A 44 11.92 -0.40 -3.88
CA SER A 44 13.17 -1.08 -3.54
C SER A 44 12.94 -2.43 -2.83
N ALA A 45 11.99 -2.50 -1.91
CA ALA A 45 11.62 -3.70 -1.17
C ALA A 45 11.06 -4.80 -2.10
N MET A 46 10.32 -4.40 -3.14
CA MET A 46 9.84 -5.32 -4.18
C MET A 46 11.01 -5.93 -4.98
N ASN A 47 11.94 -5.10 -5.46
CA ASN A 47 13.09 -5.56 -6.24
C ASN A 47 14.10 -6.35 -5.40
N GLY A 48 14.22 -6.02 -4.11
CA GLY A 48 15.12 -6.68 -3.15
C GLY A 48 14.59 -8.02 -2.61
N GLY A 49 13.40 -8.45 -3.03
CA GLY A 49 12.80 -9.71 -2.57
C GLY A 49 12.36 -9.67 -1.10
N ILE A 50 12.14 -8.48 -0.53
CA ILE A 50 11.59 -8.31 0.83
C ILE A 50 10.08 -8.50 0.81
N LEU A 51 9.40 -7.97 -0.22
CA LEU A 51 8.01 -8.30 -0.51
C LEU A 51 7.93 -9.65 -1.23
N SER A 52 6.73 -10.24 -1.26
CA SER A 52 6.50 -11.45 -2.05
C SER A 52 6.75 -11.18 -3.54
N SER A 53 7.22 -12.19 -4.28
CA SER A 53 7.51 -12.06 -5.71
C SER A 53 6.28 -11.78 -6.58
N ASN A 54 5.08 -12.10 -6.08
CA ASN A 54 3.80 -11.80 -6.71
C ASN A 54 3.08 -10.59 -6.07
N ALA A 55 3.79 -9.76 -5.31
CA ALA A 55 3.17 -8.69 -4.55
C ALA A 55 2.45 -7.67 -5.46
N SER A 56 1.19 -7.37 -5.13
CA SER A 56 0.43 -6.30 -5.77
C SER A 56 0.62 -5.00 -4.99
N VAL A 57 1.29 -4.03 -5.62
CA VAL A 57 1.69 -2.77 -4.98
C VAL A 57 0.92 -1.59 -5.55
N PHE A 58 0.25 -0.86 -4.66
CA PHE A 58 -0.52 0.34 -4.95
C PHE A 58 -0.02 1.49 -4.08
N ALA A 59 0.92 2.26 -4.62
CA ALA A 59 1.38 3.51 -4.00
C ALA A 59 0.62 4.69 -4.60
N CYS A 60 -0.05 5.46 -3.75
CA CYS A 60 -0.94 6.55 -4.10
C CYS A 60 -0.51 7.84 -3.40
N THR A 61 -0.32 8.91 -4.16
CA THR A 61 -0.22 10.25 -3.57
C THR A 61 -1.60 10.89 -3.46
N VAL A 62 -1.87 11.67 -2.40
CA VAL A 62 -3.11 12.45 -2.30
C VAL A 62 -2.92 13.81 -2.94
N GLY A 63 -3.85 14.19 -3.82
CA GLY A 63 -3.78 15.36 -4.68
C GLY A 63 -2.94 15.13 -5.94
N GLN A 64 -3.34 15.79 -7.04
CA GLN A 64 -2.58 15.77 -8.29
C GLN A 64 -1.31 16.61 -8.17
N LYS A 65 -0.19 15.94 -7.93
CA LYS A 65 1.13 16.57 -7.79
C LYS A 65 2.25 15.65 -8.30
N PRO A 66 3.43 16.20 -8.64
CA PRO A 66 4.61 15.38 -8.88
C PRO A 66 4.92 14.50 -7.66
N SER A 67 5.01 13.19 -7.88
CA SER A 67 5.26 12.19 -6.83
C SER A 67 5.99 10.98 -7.40
N LYS A 68 6.69 10.25 -6.54
CA LYS A 68 7.24 8.90 -6.81
C LYS A 68 6.16 7.81 -6.74
N ALA A 69 4.98 8.11 -6.20
CA ALA A 69 3.83 7.22 -6.24
C ALA A 69 3.37 6.98 -7.68
N LYS A 70 2.89 5.77 -7.97
CA LYS A 70 2.42 5.40 -9.31
C LYS A 70 1.01 5.93 -9.59
N TYR A 71 0.19 6.04 -8.55
CA TYR A 71 -1.20 6.46 -8.64
C TYR A 71 -1.43 7.72 -7.80
N TYR A 72 -2.57 8.35 -7.98
CA TYR A 72 -3.03 9.43 -7.11
C TYR A 72 -4.50 9.24 -6.76
N LEU A 73 -4.92 9.86 -5.66
CA LEU A 73 -6.31 10.08 -5.27
C LEU A 73 -6.51 11.59 -5.22
N ASP A 74 -7.63 12.12 -5.69
CA ASP A 74 -7.82 13.57 -5.85
C ASP A 74 -7.80 14.31 -4.51
N ASP A 75 -8.41 13.71 -3.48
CA ASP A 75 -8.45 14.27 -2.14
C ASP A 75 -8.62 13.17 -1.06
N THR A 76 -8.75 13.59 0.19
CA THR A 76 -8.96 12.68 1.32
C THR A 76 -10.32 11.97 1.30
N ASN A 77 -11.34 12.51 0.63
CA ASN A 77 -12.64 11.85 0.50
C ASN A 77 -12.53 10.63 -0.42
N GLU A 78 -11.73 10.72 -1.48
CA GLU A 78 -11.46 9.55 -2.33
C GLU A 78 -10.67 8.47 -1.59
N VAL A 79 -9.75 8.84 -0.68
CA VAL A 79 -9.09 7.89 0.21
C VAL A 79 -10.11 7.11 1.04
N ILE A 80 -11.07 7.82 1.65
CA ILE A 80 -12.13 7.20 2.46
C ILE A 80 -12.98 6.28 1.59
N THR A 81 -13.46 6.76 0.44
CA THR A 81 -14.32 6.01 -0.49
C THR A 81 -13.64 4.72 -0.96
N MET A 82 -12.35 4.79 -1.28
CA MET A 82 -11.57 3.62 -1.70
C MET A 82 -11.39 2.62 -0.55
N LEU A 83 -11.12 3.08 0.67
CA LEU A 83 -11.02 2.20 1.85
C LEU A 83 -12.38 1.55 2.20
N GLU A 84 -13.49 2.27 2.06
CA GLU A 84 -14.84 1.73 2.22
C GLU A 84 -15.12 0.66 1.16
N ALA A 85 -14.79 0.91 -0.10
CA ALA A 85 -14.95 -0.06 -1.17
C ALA A 85 -14.10 -1.32 -0.94
N LEU A 86 -12.86 -1.17 -0.45
CA LEU A 86 -12.02 -2.30 -0.06
C LEU A 86 -12.61 -3.10 1.11
N ALA A 87 -13.16 -2.41 2.11
CA ALA A 87 -13.80 -3.06 3.24
C ALA A 87 -14.99 -3.93 2.78
N VAL A 88 -15.86 -3.38 1.92
CA VAL A 88 -16.98 -4.11 1.31
C VAL A 88 -16.49 -5.30 0.50
N ALA A 89 -15.53 -5.09 -0.41
CA ALA A 89 -15.02 -6.15 -1.27
C ALA A 89 -14.26 -7.26 -0.51
N SER A 90 -13.77 -6.95 0.69
CA SER A 90 -13.10 -7.93 1.57
C SER A 90 -14.06 -8.73 2.44
N ASP A 91 -15.35 -8.39 2.47
CA ASP A 91 -16.34 -9.13 3.25
C ASP A 91 -16.62 -10.50 2.60
N PRO A 92 -16.29 -11.62 3.28
CA PRO A 92 -16.52 -12.95 2.74
C PRO A 92 -18.01 -13.27 2.49
N ALA A 93 -18.95 -12.52 3.08
CA ALA A 93 -20.38 -12.76 2.91
C ALA A 93 -20.90 -12.40 1.51
N GLU A 94 -20.26 -11.48 0.77
CA GLU A 94 -20.69 -11.13 -0.58
C GLU A 94 -20.31 -12.18 -1.63
N PHE A 95 -19.32 -13.03 -1.35
CA PHE A 95 -18.90 -14.10 -2.25
C PHE A 95 -19.96 -15.22 -2.39
N GLU A 96 -20.83 -15.38 -1.39
CA GLU A 96 -21.91 -16.39 -1.37
C GLU A 96 -23.24 -15.85 -1.95
N ALA A 97 -23.40 -14.53 -2.10
CA ALA A 97 -24.63 -13.93 -2.61
C ALA A 97 -24.69 -13.86 -4.16
N GLY A 98 -23.54 -14.01 -4.83
CA GLY A 98 -23.43 -13.94 -6.30
C GLY A 98 -23.54 -15.28 -7.05
N SER A 99 -23.70 -16.40 -6.34
CA SER A 99 -23.69 -17.76 -6.88
C SER A 99 -25.05 -18.47 -6.81
N SER A 100 -26.14 -17.72 -7.00
CA SER A 100 -27.43 -18.34 -7.35
C SER A 100 -27.49 -18.63 -8.86
N PRO A 101 -27.94 -19.83 -9.28
CA PRO A 101 -27.98 -20.26 -10.69
C PRO A 101 -29.00 -19.52 -11.55
#